data_AF-A0A2S9GGX4-F1
#
_entry.id   AF-A0A2S9GGX4-F1
#
_cell.length_a   1.000
_cell.length_b   1.000
_cell.length_c   1.000
_cell.angle_alpha   90.00
_cell.angle_beta   90.00
_cell.angle_gamma   90.00
#
_symmetry.space_group_name_H-M   'P 1'
#
loop_
_entity.id
_entity.type
_entity.pdbx_description
1 polymer ?
#
loop_
_entity_poly.entity_id
_entity_poly.type
_entity_poly.pdbx_seq_one_letter_code
_entity_poly.pdbx_strand_id
1 'polypeptide(L)'
;EINASGGVMGKQIQLVGEDGASEPTVFAEKAEKLISSDCVAAVFGGWTSSSRKAMLPVFEGANSLLYYPVQYEGLESSPNIFYTG
;
A
#
# COMPACT_ATOMS: atom_id res chain seq x y z
N GLU A 1 8.15 -15.24 -10.24
CA GLU A 1 7.25 -16.05 -11.09
C GLU A 1 6.57 -15.22 -12.18
N ILE A 2 5.79 -14.18 -11.84
CA ILE A 2 5.02 -13.37 -12.83
C ILE A 2 5.91 -12.73 -13.92
N ASN A 3 7.01 -12.08 -13.54
CA ASN A 3 7.94 -11.50 -14.50
C ASN A 3 8.60 -12.55 -15.41
N ALA A 4 8.89 -13.73 -14.85
CA ALA A 4 9.46 -14.85 -15.60
C ALA A 4 8.44 -15.43 -16.61
N SER A 5 7.13 -15.32 -16.34
CA SER A 5 6.07 -15.69 -17.29
C SER A 5 5.71 -14.58 -18.29
N GLY A 6 6.54 -13.53 -18.42
CA GLY A 6 6.32 -12.43 -19.37
C GLY A 6 5.64 -11.19 -18.80
N GLY A 7 5.42 -11.14 -17.48
CA GLY A 7 4.83 -9.98 -16.81
C GLY A 7 3.31 -9.86 -17.01
N VAL A 8 2.80 -8.65 -16.86
CA VAL A 8 1.37 -8.32 -17.02
C VAL A 8 1.17 -7.58 -18.33
N MET A 9 0.44 -8.17 -19.27
CA MET A 9 0.26 -7.62 -20.64
C MET A 9 1.61 -7.28 -21.31
N GLY A 10 2.64 -8.09 -21.08
CA GLY A 10 3.99 -7.88 -21.60
C GLY A 10 4.85 -6.85 -20.86
N LYS A 11 4.32 -6.24 -19.78
CA LYS A 11 5.06 -5.29 -18.93
C LYS A 11 5.59 -5.97 -17.69
N GLN A 12 6.85 -5.71 -17.36
CA GLN A 12 7.50 -6.23 -16.15
C GLN A 12 7.00 -5.48 -14.92
N ILE A 13 6.71 -6.21 -13.85
CA ILE A 13 6.42 -5.65 -12.53
C ILE A 13 7.73 -5.16 -11.93
N GLN A 14 7.75 -3.92 -11.47
CA GLN A 14 8.87 -3.34 -10.73
C GLN A 14 8.44 -3.11 -9.28
N LEU A 15 9.31 -3.46 -8.35
CA LEU A 15 9.09 -3.22 -6.93
C LEU A 15 9.77 -1.91 -6.55
N VAL A 16 9.02 -1.01 -5.94
CA VAL A 16 9.53 0.20 -5.29
C VAL A 16 9.27 0.04 -3.80
N GLY A 17 10.32 0.22 -2.99
CA GLY A 17 10.26 0.00 -1.56
C GLY A 17 10.61 1.27 -0.79
N GLU A 18 9.84 1.53 0.26
CA GLU A 18 10.11 2.58 1.23
C GLU A 18 10.08 1.99 2.65
N ASP A 19 10.86 2.58 3.55
CA ASP A 19 10.89 2.19 4.96
C ASP A 19 9.94 3.08 5.78
N GLY A 20 8.92 2.46 6.36
CA GLY A 20 7.96 3.11 7.26
C GLY A 20 8.48 3.32 8.68
N ALA A 21 9.68 2.81 9.01
CA ALA A 21 10.37 2.98 10.29
C ALA A 21 9.56 2.59 11.54
N SER A 22 8.50 1.79 11.39
CA SER A 22 7.52 1.47 12.45
C SER A 22 6.78 2.70 13.02
N GLU A 23 6.86 3.85 12.37
CA GLU A 23 6.26 5.10 12.81
C GLU A 23 5.06 5.48 11.92
N PRO A 24 3.85 5.65 12.48
CA PRO A 24 2.65 5.88 11.68
C PRO A 24 2.74 7.08 10.73
N THR A 25 3.37 8.18 11.15
CA THR A 25 3.55 9.38 10.32
C THR A 25 4.48 9.10 9.14
N VAL A 26 5.58 8.36 9.37
CA VAL A 26 6.52 7.97 8.32
C VAL A 26 5.82 7.07 7.31
N PHE A 27 5.00 6.11 7.76
CA PHE A 27 4.18 5.29 6.85
C PHE A 27 3.29 6.13 5.93
N ALA A 28 2.61 7.16 6.46
CA ALA A 28 1.76 8.04 5.65
C ALA A 28 2.59 8.85 4.63
N GLU A 29 3.70 9.45 5.05
CA GLU A 29 4.60 10.21 4.17
C GLU A 29 5.20 9.33 3.06
N LYS A 30 5.60 8.11 3.40
CA LYS A 30 6.13 7.14 2.43
C LYS A 30 5.06 6.63 1.48
N ALA A 31 3.85 6.38 1.96
CA ALA A 31 2.72 6.03 1.10
C ALA A 31 2.42 7.16 0.10
N GLU A 32 2.41 8.41 0.56
CA GLU A 32 2.19 9.57 -0.30
C GLU A 32 3.30 9.70 -1.36
N LYS A 33 4.56 9.50 -0.99
CA LYS A 33 5.69 9.49 -1.95
C LYS A 33 5.51 8.40 -3.01
N LEU A 34 5.21 7.17 -2.60
CA LEU A 34 5.02 6.04 -3.51
C LEU A 34 3.90 6.31 -4.53
N ILE A 35 2.80 6.92 -4.07
CA ILE A 35 1.65 7.22 -4.91
C ILE A 35 1.94 8.42 -5.84
N SER A 36 2.40 9.53 -5.29
CA SER A 36 2.49 10.81 -6.00
C SER A 36 3.75 10.95 -6.84
N SER A 37 4.89 10.48 -6.33
CA SER A 37 6.20 10.66 -6.96
C SER A 37 6.60 9.43 -7.75
N ASP A 38 6.52 8.25 -7.13
CA ASP A 38 6.91 6.99 -7.77
C ASP A 38 5.79 6.41 -8.66
N CYS A 39 4.59 7.00 -8.62
CA CYS A 39 3.43 6.66 -9.47
C CYS A 39 3.08 5.16 -9.45
N VAL A 40 3.19 4.52 -8.28
CA VAL A 40 2.92 3.09 -8.16
C VAL A 40 1.44 2.79 -8.39
N ALA A 41 1.15 1.64 -9.02
CA ALA A 41 -0.23 1.22 -9.28
C ALA A 41 -0.97 0.74 -8.02
N ALA A 42 -0.24 0.17 -7.06
CA ALA A 42 -0.76 -0.30 -5.79
C ALA A 42 0.37 -0.41 -4.76
N VAL A 43 0.03 -0.30 -3.48
CA VAL A 43 0.97 -0.46 -2.37
C VAL A 43 0.61 -1.71 -1.59
N PHE A 44 1.63 -2.49 -1.21
CA PHE A 44 1.52 -3.61 -0.29
C PHE A 44 2.26 -3.24 0.99
N GLY A 45 1.56 -3.15 2.11
CA GLY A 45 2.20 -2.72 3.34
C GLY A 45 1.26 -2.43 4.48
N GLY A 46 1.81 -1.78 5.51
CA GLY A 46 1.18 -1.66 6.81
C GLY A 46 1.39 -2.91 7.66
N TRP A 47 1.60 -2.70 8.95
CA TRP A 47 1.82 -3.79 9.90
C TRP A 47 0.94 -3.62 11.15
N THR A 48 0.99 -2.42 11.75
CA THR A 48 0.16 -2.09 12.90
C THR A 48 -1.14 -1.41 12.48
N SER A 49 -2.20 -1.56 13.27
CA SER A 49 -3.45 -0.82 13.04
C SER A 49 -3.25 0.70 13.05
N SER A 50 -2.28 1.22 13.84
CA SER A 50 -1.94 2.65 13.84
C SER A 50 -1.33 3.10 12.51
N SER A 51 -0.43 2.31 11.92
CA SER A 51 0.14 2.62 10.60
C SER A 51 -0.94 2.59 9.51
N ARG A 52 -1.87 1.63 9.56
CA ARG A 52 -3.00 1.54 8.63
C ARG A 52 -3.89 2.77 8.71
N LYS A 53 -4.29 3.17 9.92
CA LYS A 53 -5.14 4.35 10.14
C LYS A 53 -4.47 5.65 9.69
N ALA A 54 -3.15 5.76 9.87
CA ALA A 54 -2.39 6.93 9.39
C ALA A 54 -2.32 6.99 7.85
N MET A 55 -2.21 5.84 7.19
CA MET A 55 -2.17 5.74 5.74
C MET A 55 -3.53 5.89 5.06
N LEU A 56 -4.62 5.47 5.71
CA LEU A 56 -5.99 5.51 5.18
C LEU A 56 -6.35 6.81 4.43
N PRO A 57 -6.20 8.02 5.01
CA PRO A 57 -6.56 9.26 4.32
C PRO A 57 -5.71 9.52 3.06
N VAL A 58 -4.48 9.01 3.00
CA VAL A 58 -3.60 9.14 1.82
C VAL A 58 -4.18 8.32 0.66
N PHE A 59 -4.57 7.07 0.93
CA PHE A 59 -5.11 6.18 -0.09
C PHE A 59 -6.50 6.60 -0.57
N GLU A 60 -7.38 7.04 0.34
CA GLU A 60 -8.70 7.55 -0.02
C GLU A 60 -8.60 8.86 -0.82
N GLY A 61 -7.77 9.81 -0.36
CA GLY A 61 -7.58 11.09 -1.03
C GLY A 61 -6.98 10.97 -2.43
N ALA A 62 -6.07 10.02 -2.63
CA ALA A 62 -5.43 9.79 -3.93
C ALA A 62 -6.16 8.75 -4.80
N ASN A 63 -7.30 8.21 -4.34
CA ASN A 63 -8.01 7.09 -4.98
C ASN A 63 -7.06 5.93 -5.37
N SER A 64 -6.12 5.62 -4.48
CA SER A 64 -5.08 4.62 -4.68
C SER A 64 -5.41 3.34 -3.91
N LEU A 65 -4.70 2.25 -4.20
CA LEU A 65 -4.99 0.94 -3.61
C LEU A 65 -3.91 0.53 -2.60
N LEU A 66 -4.36 0.16 -1.39
CA LEU A 66 -3.55 -0.50 -0.38
C LEU A 66 -3.99 -1.96 -0.21
N TYR A 67 -3.05 -2.88 -0.35
CA TYR A 67 -3.20 -4.27 0.08
C TYR A 67 -2.62 -4.42 1.47
N TYR A 68 -3.47 -4.74 2.44
CA TYR A 68 -3.12 -4.90 3.85
C TYR A 68 -3.17 -6.38 4.25
N PRO A 69 -2.01 -7.08 4.30
CA PRO A 69 -1.96 -8.54 4.42
C PRO A 69 -1.93 -9.06 5.86
N VAL A 70 -2.26 -8.24 6.85
CA VAL A 70 -2.12 -8.58 8.28
C VAL A 70 -3.50 -8.68 8.94
N GLN A 71 -3.65 -9.62 9.88
CA GLN A 71 -4.83 -9.73 10.74
C GLN A 71 -5.03 -8.42 11.51
N TYR A 72 -6.28 -7.96 11.59
CA TYR A 72 -6.61 -6.74 12.30
C TYR A 72 -7.91 -6.88 13.10
N GLU A 73 -8.19 -5.87 13.91
CA GLU A 73 -9.29 -5.84 14.87
C GLU A 73 -10.71 -5.90 14.27
N GLY A 74 -10.87 -5.70 12.95
CA GLY A 74 -12.16 -5.57 12.28
C GLY A 74 -12.74 -4.15 12.32
N LEU A 75 -13.99 -4.00 11.89
CA LEU A 75 -14.80 -2.75 11.96
C LEU A 75 -14.25 -1.52 11.20
N GLU A 76 -13.33 -1.72 10.25
CA GLU A 76 -12.87 -0.69 9.34
C GLU A 76 -13.15 -1.14 7.90
N SER A 77 -13.72 -0.25 7.08
CA SER A 77 -14.04 -0.55 5.68
C SER A 77 -13.72 0.68 4.85
N SER A 78 -12.90 0.48 3.82
CA SER A 78 -12.55 1.51 2.84
C SER A 78 -12.52 0.86 1.46
N PRO A 79 -13.09 1.49 0.41
CA PRO A 79 -13.03 0.95 -0.95
C PRO A 79 -11.59 0.92 -1.50
N ASN A 80 -10.68 1.67 -0.88
CA ASN A 80 -9.28 1.79 -1.28
C ASN A 80 -8.36 0.79 -0.57
N ILE A 81 -8.85 0.05 0.43
CA ILE A 81 -8.06 -0.91 1.19
C ILE A 81 -8.61 -2.33 1.00
N PHE A 82 -7.75 -3.20 0.48
CA PHE A 82 -7.99 -4.64 0.41
C PHE A 82 -7.37 -5.33 1.62
N TYR A 83 -8.23 -5.77 2.53
CA TYR A 83 -7.86 -6.55 3.72
C TYR A 83 -7.72 -8.01 3.32
N THR A 84 -6.50 -8.54 3.35
CA THR A 84 -6.22 -9.93 2.93
C THR A 84 -5.68 -10.82 4.06
N GLY A 85 -5.70 -10.31 5.30
CA GLY A 85 -5.26 -11.01 6.51
C GLY A 85 -6.36 -11.75 7.25
#